data_AF-A0A023UIA6-F1
#
_entry.id   AF-A0A023UIA6-F1
#
_cell.length_a   1.000
_cell.length_b   1.000
_cell.length_c   1.000
_cell.angle_alpha   90.00
_cell.angle_beta   90.00
_cell.angle_gamma   90.00
#
_symmetry.space_group_name_H-M   'P 1'
#
loop_
_entity.id
_entity.type
_entity.pdbx_description
1 polymer ?
#
loop_
_entity_poly.entity_id
_entity_poly.type
_entity_poly.pdbx_seq_one_letter_code
_entity_poly.pdbx_strand_id
1 'polypeptide(L)'
;MAANMYRVGDYVFFENSSSNPYLIRRIEELNKTASGNVEAKVVCFYRRRDISQSLIQLADKHAKDLEEEKESPAEPEHTEKQKHQLRHRELFLSRQY
;
A
#
# COMPACT_ATOMS: atom_id res chain seq x y z
N MET A 1 -13.48 11.74 -26.08
CA MET A 1 -12.88 10.40 -25.89
C MET A 1 -12.53 10.29 -24.41
N ALA A 2 -13.22 9.46 -23.63
CA ALA A 2 -12.93 9.35 -22.20
C ALA A 2 -11.55 8.73 -22.02
N ALA A 3 -10.61 9.50 -21.47
CA ALA A 3 -9.27 9.00 -21.14
C ALA A 3 -9.42 7.90 -20.09
N ASN A 4 -8.76 6.75 -20.29
CA ASN A 4 -8.69 5.71 -19.27
C ASN A 4 -8.03 6.32 -18.02
N MET A 5 -8.83 6.48 -16.96
CA MET A 5 -8.46 7.18 -15.72
C MET A 5 -7.40 6.44 -14.90
N TYR A 6 -7.21 5.14 -15.15
CA TYR A 6 -6.29 4.28 -14.43
C TYR A 6 -5.41 3.46 -15.38
N ARG A 7 -4.21 3.12 -14.92
CA ARG A 7 -3.17 2.40 -15.65
C ARG A 7 -2.54 1.32 -14.78
N VAL A 8 -1.92 0.33 -15.43
CA VAL A 8 -1.06 -0.64 -14.74
C VAL A 8 0.06 0.11 -14.01
N GLY A 9 0.27 -0.26 -12.75
CA GLY A 9 1.18 0.39 -11.83
C GLY A 9 0.52 1.39 -10.88
N ASP A 10 -0.70 1.83 -11.16
CA ASP A 10 -1.39 2.81 -10.29
C ASP A 10 -1.80 2.18 -8.96
N TYR A 11 -1.68 2.99 -7.90
CA TYR A 11 -2.23 2.70 -6.58
C TYR A 11 -3.63 3.29 -6.47
N VAL A 12 -4.58 2.45 -6.10
CA VAL A 12 -6.00 2.76 -6.16
C VAL A 12 -6.70 2.41 -4.86
N PHE A 13 -7.74 3.19 -4.55
CA PHE A 13 -8.62 2.97 -3.41
C PHE A 13 -9.83 2.15 -3.85
N PHE A 14 -10.00 0.99 -3.23
CA PHE A 14 -11.13 0.11 -3.43
C PHE A 14 -12.15 0.29 -2.30
N GLU A 15 -13.41 0.43 -2.65
CA GLU A 15 -14.49 0.32 -1.70
C GLU A 15 -14.81 -1.16 -1.44
N ASN A 16 -14.76 -1.57 -0.16
CA ASN A 16 -15.19 -2.90 0.26
C ASN A 16 -16.61 -2.86 0.84
N SER A 17 -16.90 -1.81 1.60
CA SER A 17 -18.21 -1.53 2.19
C SER A 17 -18.24 -0.06 2.61
N SER A 18 -19.41 0.58 2.56
CA SER A 18 -19.59 2.00 2.90
C SER A 18 -19.14 2.38 4.32
N SER A 19 -19.06 1.41 5.24
CA SER A 19 -18.69 1.64 6.65
C SER A 19 -17.21 1.45 6.96
N ASN A 20 -16.43 0.89 6.02
CA ASN A 20 -15.02 0.62 6.23
C ASN A 20 -14.14 1.57 5.42
N PRO A 21 -12.95 1.95 5.91
CA PRO A 21 -12.00 2.71 5.12
C PRO A 21 -11.61 1.97 3.85
N TYR A 22 -11.35 2.71 2.76
CA TYR A 22 -10.97 2.12 1.48
C TYR A 22 -9.75 1.19 1.58
N LEU A 23 -9.79 0.10 0.84
CA LEU A 23 -8.65 -0.79 0.65
C LEU A 23 -7.66 -0.16 -0.33
N ILE A 24 -6.37 -0.42 -0.16
CA ILE A 24 -5.35 0.07 -1.08
C ILE A 24 -4.86 -1.12 -1.90
N ARG A 25 -4.83 -0.95 -3.22
CA ARG A 25 -4.33 -1.96 -4.14
C ARG A 25 -3.48 -1.34 -5.23
N ARG A 26 -2.59 -2.12 -5.83
CA ARG A 26 -1.84 -1.74 -7.02
C ARG A 26 -2.35 -2.53 -8.23
N ILE A 27 -2.58 -1.87 -9.34
CA ILE A 27 -3.02 -2.51 -10.59
C ILE A 27 -1.83 -3.20 -11.24
N GLU A 28 -1.90 -4.52 -11.38
CA GLU A 28 -0.91 -5.32 -12.12
C GLU A 28 -1.36 -5.59 -13.56
N GLU A 29 -2.66 -5.72 -13.77
CA GLU A 29 -3.24 -5.97 -15.08
C GLU A 29 -4.57 -5.25 -15.21
N LEU A 30 -4.86 -4.73 -16.40
CA LEU A 30 -6.12 -4.06 -16.70
C LEU A 30 -6.66 -4.61 -18.02
N ASN A 31 -7.77 -5.31 -17.95
CA ASN A 31 -8.40 -5.95 -19.10
C ASN A 31 -9.72 -5.25 -19.41
N LYS A 32 -9.88 -4.84 -20.67
CA LYS A 32 -11.14 -4.30 -21.17
C LYS A 32 -11.82 -5.35 -22.04
N THR A 33 -12.97 -5.81 -21.59
CA THR A 33 -13.81 -6.76 -22.33
C THR A 33 -14.44 -6.09 -23.56
N ALA A 34 -14.84 -6.90 -24.54
CA ALA A 34 -15.50 -6.42 -25.76
C ALA A 34 -16.84 -5.69 -25.49
N SER A 35 -17.52 -6.04 -24.39
CA SER A 35 -18.72 -5.34 -23.91
C SER A 35 -18.43 -3.98 -23.27
N GLY A 36 -17.16 -3.64 -23.05
CA GLY A 36 -16.71 -2.38 -22.49
C GLY A 36 -16.46 -2.40 -20.99
N ASN A 37 -16.72 -3.52 -20.28
CA ASN A 37 -16.39 -3.67 -18.87
C ASN A 37 -14.87 -3.71 -18.68
N VAL A 38 -14.40 -3.16 -17.56
CA VAL A 38 -12.98 -3.12 -17.19
C VAL A 38 -12.78 -3.99 -15.95
N GLU A 39 -11.87 -4.94 -16.05
CA GLU A 39 -11.44 -5.82 -14.98
C GLU A 39 -9.99 -5.50 -14.63
N ALA A 40 -9.68 -5.44 -13.33
CA ALA A 40 -8.34 -5.16 -12.85
C ALA A 40 -7.84 -6.33 -12.00
N LYS A 41 -6.69 -6.89 -12.38
CA LYS A 41 -5.92 -7.75 -11.50
C LYS A 41 -5.04 -6.88 -10.64
N VAL A 42 -5.10 -7.09 -9.33
CA VAL A 42 -4.59 -6.13 -8.36
C VAL A 42 -3.84 -6.84 -7.24
N VAL A 43 -2.75 -6.23 -6.77
CA VAL A 43 -2.04 -6.67 -5.57
C VAL A 43 -2.56 -5.90 -4.36
N CYS A 44 -2.77 -6.62 -3.26
CA CYS A 44 -3.31 -6.06 -2.02
C CYS A 44 -2.22 -5.42 -1.16
N PHE A 45 -2.53 -4.26 -0.60
CA PHE A 45 -1.80 -3.69 0.52
C PHE A 45 -2.64 -3.79 1.80
N TYR A 46 -1.99 -4.19 2.88
CA TYR A 46 -2.60 -4.19 4.21
C TYR A 46 -2.11 -2.99 5.01
N ARG A 47 -2.99 -2.41 5.82
CA ARG A 47 -2.57 -1.42 6.82
C ARG A 47 -2.07 -2.16 8.05
N ARG A 48 -1.30 -1.48 8.90
CA ARG A 48 -0.77 -2.05 10.14
C ARG A 48 -1.82 -2.77 11.00
N ARG A 49 -3.04 -2.23 11.11
CA ARG A 49 -4.12 -2.81 11.92
C ARG A 49 -4.76 -4.07 11.30
N ASP A 50 -4.58 -4.28 10.00
CA ASP A 50 -5.23 -5.38 9.26
C ASP A 50 -4.35 -6.64 9.24
N ILE A 51 -3.13 -6.58 9.81
CA ILE A 51 -2.18 -7.69 9.89
C ILE A 51 -1.86 -8.05 11.34
N SER A 52 -1.51 -9.33 11.56
CA SER A 52 -1.24 -9.87 12.89
C SER A 52 -0.03 -9.19 13.56
N GLN A 53 -0.07 -9.05 14.89
CA GLN A 53 1.01 -8.44 15.67
C GLN A 53 2.39 -9.07 15.46
N SER A 54 2.46 -10.39 15.25
CA SER A 54 3.72 -11.09 14.98
C SER A 54 4.39 -10.62 13.67
N LEU A 55 3.60 -10.46 12.60
CA LEU A 55 4.08 -9.94 11.32
C LEU A 55 4.48 -8.47 11.41
N ILE A 56 3.78 -7.69 12.22
CA ILE A 56 4.14 -6.30 12.51
C ILE A 56 5.51 -6.20 13.18
N GLN A 57 5.74 -6.99 14.23
CA GLN A 57 7.04 -7.00 14.91
C GLN A 57 8.18 -7.39 13.97
N LEU A 58 7.93 -8.36 13.08
CA LEU A 58 8.90 -8.76 12.08
C LEU A 58 9.19 -7.62 11.08
N ALA A 59 8.15 -6.94 10.61
CA ALA A 59 8.30 -5.81 9.69
C ALA A 59 9.03 -4.62 10.34
N ASP A 60 8.72 -4.31 11.60
CA ASP A 60 9.41 -3.29 12.40
C ASP A 60 10.90 -3.61 12.54
N LYS A 61 11.24 -4.88 12.79
CA LYS A 61 12.63 -5.32 12.85
C LYS A 61 13.33 -5.13 11.50
N HIS A 62 12.73 -5.59 10.41
CA HIS A 62 13.30 -5.44 9.07
C HIS A 62 13.49 -3.99 8.65
N ALA A 63 12.57 -3.09 9.02
CA ALA A 63 12.70 -1.66 8.74
C ALA A 63 13.91 -1.06 9.47
N LYS A 64 14.09 -1.39 10.76
CA LYS A 64 15.23 -0.97 11.56
C LYS A 64 16.56 -1.48 10.98
N ASP A 65 16.61 -2.76 10.62
CA ASP A 65 17.82 -3.36 10.03
C ASP A 65 18.20 -2.65 8.70
N LEU A 66 17.22 -2.26 7.88
CA LEU A 66 17.45 -1.51 6.63
C LEU A 66 17.90 -0.06 6.85
N GLU A 67 17.43 0.58 7.91
CA GLU A 67 17.89 1.93 8.31
C GLU A 67 19.35 1.88 8.79
N GLU A 68 19.73 0.84 9.53
CA GLU A 68 21.10 0.65 10.02
C GLU A 68 22.11 0.37 8.88
N GLU A 69 21.70 -0.36 7.83
CA GLU A 69 22.54 -0.66 6.65
C GLU A 69 22.71 0.53 5.70
N LYS A 70 21.84 1.55 5.76
CA LYS A 70 21.96 2.76 4.95
C LYS A 70 22.95 3.74 5.59
N GLU A 71 24.25 3.58 5.32
CA GLU A 71 25.26 4.62 5.51
C GLU A 71 25.04 5.80 4.53
N SER A 72 24.05 6.66 4.77
CA SER A 72 23.83 7.86 3.94
C SER A 72 23.16 8.99 4.74
N PRO A 73 23.36 10.26 4.34
CA PRO A 73 23.31 11.40 5.25
C PRO A 73 21.91 11.62 5.81
N ALA A 74 21.88 12.04 7.09
CA ALA A 74 20.69 12.31 7.90
C ALA A 74 19.48 12.76 7.07
N GLU A 75 18.52 11.85 6.87
CA GLU A 75 17.19 12.25 6.43
C GLU A 75 16.66 13.32 7.40
N PRO A 76 15.92 14.32 6.91
CA PRO A 76 15.39 15.38 7.77
C PRO A 76 14.60 14.75 8.92
N GLU A 77 15.06 14.99 10.15
CA GLU A 77 14.51 14.34 11.32
C GLU A 77 13.04 14.77 11.50
N HIS A 78 12.12 13.84 11.23
CA HIS A 78 10.70 14.08 11.42
C HIS A 78 10.39 14.22 12.91
N THR A 79 9.51 15.15 13.26
CA THR A 79 9.01 15.26 14.63
C THR A 79 8.30 13.97 15.06
N GLU A 80 8.27 13.68 16.36
CA GLU A 80 7.58 12.49 16.90
C GLU A 80 6.10 12.41 16.47
N LYS A 81 5.43 13.56 16.35
CA LYS A 81 4.06 13.64 15.84
C LYS A 81 3.98 13.21 14.37
N GLN A 82 4.91 13.66 13.52
CA GLN A 82 4.95 13.27 12.11
C GLN A 82 5.26 11.78 11.96
N LYS A 83 6.26 11.25 12.68
CA LYS A 83 6.57 9.81 12.70
C LYS A 83 5.36 8.99 13.11
N HIS A 84 4.65 9.41 14.17
CA HIS A 84 3.42 8.76 14.60
C HIS A 84 2.34 8.76 13.50
N GLN A 85 2.12 9.90 12.83
CA GLN A 85 1.16 10.00 11.73
C GLN A 85 1.53 9.13 10.53
N LEU A 86 2.82 9.08 10.18
CA LEU A 86 3.33 8.25 9.08
C LEU A 86 3.14 6.75 9.37
N ARG A 87 3.38 6.31 10.61
CA ARG A 87 3.12 4.92 11.03
C ARG A 87 1.66 4.49 10.82
N HIS A 88 0.69 5.39 11.02
CA HIS A 88 -0.73 5.10 10.73
C HIS A 88 -1.05 5.01 9.24
N ARG A 89 -0.13 5.44 8.37
CA ARG A 89 -0.25 5.38 6.91
C ARG A 89 0.63 4.30 6.29
N GLU A 90 1.28 3.48 7.10
CA GLU A 90 2.05 2.33 6.63
C GLU A 90 1.17 1.35 5.86
N LEU A 91 1.72 0.88 4.74
CA LEU A 91 1.11 -0.11 3.87
C LEU A 91 2.11 -1.24 3.62
N PHE A 92 1.63 -2.47 3.79
CA PHE A 92 2.42 -3.69 3.65
C PHE A 92 1.97 -4.43 2.39
N LEU A 93 2.90 -4.66 1.48
CA LEU A 93 2.65 -5.40 0.24
C LEU A 93 2.35 -6.87 0.55
N SER A 94 1.20 -7.37 0.12
CA SER A 94 0.84 -8.79 0.26
C SER A 94 1.35 -9.64 -0.90
N ARG A 95 1.62 -10.93 -0.63
CA ARG A 95 1.86 -11.97 -1.64
C ARG A 95 0.60 -12.79 -1.98
N GLN A 96 -0.55 -12.38 -1.47
CA GLN A 96 -1.82 -13.05 -1.74
C GLN A 96 -2.28 -12.74 -3.17
N TYR A 97 -2.52 -13.77 -3.97
CA TYR A 97 -3.07 -13.70 -5.33
C TYR A 97 -4.58 -13.88 -5.34
#